data_AF-A0A957F8E9-F1
#
_entry.id   AF-A0A957F8E9-F1
#
_cell.length_a   1.000
_cell.length_b   1.000
_cell.length_c   1.000
_cell.angle_alpha   90.00
_cell.angle_beta   90.00
_cell.angle_gamma   90.00
#
_symmetry.space_group_name_H-M   'P 1'
#
loop_
_entity.id
_entity.type
_entity.pdbx_description
1 polymer ?
#
loop_
_entity_poly.entity_id
_entity_poly.type
_entity_poly.pdbx_seq_one_letter_code
_entity_poly.pdbx_strand_id
1 'polypeptide(L)'
;MQPILAPTIYQHSFRAMGCQMHAWVDGDDAEAAADALAQVEALFAAHEQALSRFRPDSELVWVNGRSGQWTEVSVRFWQVLTLALDL
;
A
#
# COMPACT_ATOMS: atom_id res chain seq x y z
N MET A 1 13.75 -33.30 -23.88
CA MET A 1 12.95 -33.05 -22.68
C MET A 1 13.58 -31.85 -22.00
N GLN A 2 13.01 -30.64 -22.15
CA GLN A 2 13.52 -29.45 -21.45
C GLN A 2 13.14 -29.57 -19.97
N PRO A 3 14.02 -29.23 -19.01
CA PRO A 3 13.65 -29.23 -17.61
C PRO A 3 12.59 -28.15 -17.37
N ILE A 4 11.54 -28.49 -16.64
CA ILE A 4 10.61 -27.50 -16.08
C ILE A 4 11.43 -26.74 -15.03
N LEU A 5 11.81 -25.49 -15.33
CA LEU A 5 12.38 -24.59 -14.33
C LEU A 5 11.31 -24.40 -13.25
N ALA A 6 11.66 -24.70 -12.00
CA ALA A 6 10.81 -24.33 -10.88
C ALA A 6 10.66 -22.80 -10.88
N PRO A 7 9.46 -22.26 -10.60
CA PRO A 7 9.27 -20.82 -10.54
C PRO A 7 10.24 -20.20 -9.54
N THR A 8 10.90 -19.11 -9.93
CA THR A 8 11.75 -18.36 -9.00
C THR A 8 10.87 -17.40 -8.23
N ILE A 9 10.65 -17.72 -6.96
CA ILE A 9 9.83 -16.89 -6.05
C ILE A 9 10.74 -15.93 -5.30
N TYR A 10 10.53 -14.64 -5.53
CA TYR A 10 11.11 -13.55 -4.75
C TYR A 10 10.15 -13.15 -3.64
N GLN A 11 10.67 -12.76 -2.48
CA GLN A 11 9.85 -12.41 -1.33
C GLN A 11 10.39 -11.20 -0.58
N HIS A 12 9.48 -10.42 -0.01
CA HIS A 12 9.79 -9.28 0.84
C HIS A 12 8.89 -9.27 2.06
N SER A 13 9.46 -8.91 3.22
CA SER A 13 8.74 -8.84 4.48
C SER A 13 9.04 -7.52 5.16
N PHE A 14 7.99 -6.83 5.59
CA PHE A 14 8.08 -5.50 6.17
C PHE A 14 6.94 -5.29 7.17
N ARG A 15 7.05 -4.23 7.99
CA ARG A 15 5.98 -3.83 8.92
C ARG A 15 5.24 -2.63 8.38
N ALA A 16 3.93 -2.75 8.25
CA ALA A 16 3.03 -1.65 7.90
C ALA A 16 1.65 -1.89 8.53
N MET A 17 0.81 -0.87 8.61
CA MET A 17 -0.58 -0.93 9.08
C MET A 17 -0.75 -1.57 10.47
N GLY A 18 0.31 -1.55 11.30
CA GLY A 18 0.32 -2.17 12.63
C GLY A 18 0.55 -3.68 12.65
N CYS A 19 0.90 -4.33 11.54
CA CYS A 19 1.16 -5.77 11.48
C CYS A 19 2.41 -6.13 10.64
N GLN A 20 2.66 -7.43 10.46
CA GLN A 20 3.72 -7.97 9.60
C GLN A 20 3.13 -8.27 8.22
N MET A 21 3.73 -7.74 7.17
CA MET A 21 3.37 -7.95 5.77
C MET A 21 4.34 -8.92 5.12
N HIS A 22 3.82 -9.71 4.17
CA HIS A 22 4.63 -10.57 3.30
C HIS A 22 4.13 -10.41 1.87
N ALA A 23 5.06 -10.15 0.95
CA ALA A 23 4.79 -10.07 -0.48
C ALA A 23 5.66 -11.10 -1.21
N TRP A 24 5.10 -11.72 -2.24
CA TRP A 24 5.79 -12.68 -3.10
C TRP A 24 5.57 -12.31 -4.56
N VAL A 25 6.61 -12.47 -5.38
CA VAL A 25 6.57 -12.31 -6.83
C VAL A 25 7.13 -13.58 -7.45
N ASP A 26 6.37 -14.17 -8.38
CA ASP A 26 6.83 -15.24 -9.26
C ASP A 26 7.34 -14.61 -10.56
N GLY A 27 8.58 -14.89 -10.93
CA GLY A 27 9.18 -14.38 -12.16
C GLY A 27 10.63 -14.82 -12.34
N ASP A 28 11.20 -14.49 -13.49
CA ASP A 28 12.56 -14.92 -13.87
C ASP A 28 13.59 -13.77 -13.81
N ASP A 29 13.14 -12.55 -13.50
CA ASP A 29 13.94 -11.34 -13.43
C ASP A 29 14.03 -10.84 -11.98
N ALA A 30 15.23 -10.95 -11.41
CA ALA A 30 15.49 -10.57 -10.03
C ALA A 30 15.40 -9.06 -9.78
N GLU A 31 15.80 -8.24 -10.74
CA GLU A 31 15.80 -6.78 -10.60
C GLU A 31 14.37 -6.25 -10.66
N ALA A 32 13.60 -6.70 -11.66
CA ALA A 32 12.18 -6.36 -11.77
C ALA A 32 11.38 -6.84 -10.55
N ALA A 33 11.68 -8.04 -10.02
CA ALA A 33 11.02 -8.54 -8.83
C ALA A 33 11.37 -7.72 -7.58
N ALA A 34 12.63 -7.29 -7.42
CA ALA A 34 13.03 -6.42 -6.32
C ALA A 34 12.33 -5.06 -6.38
N ASP A 35 12.26 -4.45 -7.56
CA ASP A 35 11.57 -3.18 -7.78
C ASP A 35 10.07 -3.29 -7.50
N ALA A 36 9.43 -4.38 -7.93
CA ALA A 36 8.01 -4.63 -7.65
C ALA A 36 7.76 -4.78 -6.14
N LEU A 37 8.60 -5.55 -5.42
CA LEU A 37 8.46 -5.75 -3.98
C LEU A 37 8.69 -4.45 -3.19
N ALA A 38 9.64 -3.60 -3.61
CA ALA A 38 9.86 -2.29 -3.02
C ALA A 38 8.66 -1.35 -3.23
N GLN A 39 8.04 -1.40 -4.41
CA GLN A 39 6.82 -0.64 -4.70
C GLN A 39 5.64 -1.05 -3.82
N VAL A 40 5.54 -2.33 -3.43
CA VAL A 40 4.51 -2.79 -2.49
C VAL A 40 4.68 -2.10 -1.13
N GLU A 41 5.88 -2.08 -0.56
CA GLU A 41 6.11 -1.39 0.72
C GLU A 41 5.83 0.12 0.63
N ALA A 42 6.28 0.76 -0.46
CA ALA A 42 5.99 2.17 -0.71
C ALA A 42 4.48 2.47 -0.84
N LEU A 43 3.71 1.55 -1.46
CA LEU A 43 2.26 1.66 -1.55
C LEU A 43 1.62 1.67 -0.15
N PHE A 44 2.04 0.78 0.75
CA PHE A 44 1.56 0.76 2.13
C PHE A 44 1.90 2.05 2.87
N ALA A 45 3.13 2.54 2.76
CA ALA A 45 3.53 3.80 3.37
C ALA A 45 2.68 5.00 2.88
N ALA A 46 2.39 5.04 1.58
CA ALA A 46 1.52 6.07 1.00
C ALA A 46 0.06 5.97 1.48
N HIS A 47 -0.45 4.75 1.71
CA HIS A 47 -1.76 4.55 2.33
C HIS A 47 -1.75 4.97 3.80
N GLU A 48 -0.70 4.67 4.58
CA GLU A 48 -0.61 5.11 5.96
C GLU A 48 -0.56 6.64 6.09
N GLN A 49 0.17 7.32 5.20
CA GLN A 49 0.21 8.78 5.19
C GLN A 49 -1.16 9.39 4.87
N ALA A 50 -1.97 8.76 4.03
CA ALA A 50 -3.30 9.28 3.71
C ALA A 50 -4.38 8.86 4.73
N LEU A 51 -4.34 7.62 5.23
CA LEU A 51 -5.51 6.96 5.82
C LEU A 51 -5.31 6.49 7.27
N SER A 52 -4.12 6.64 7.85
CA SER A 52 -3.86 6.15 9.20
C SER A 52 -4.42 7.09 10.27
N ARG A 53 -5.41 6.64 11.05
CA ARG A 53 -5.87 7.38 12.24
C ARG A 53 -4.83 7.49 13.36
N PHE A 54 -3.72 6.76 13.26
CA PHE A 54 -2.68 6.70 14.28
C PHE A 54 -1.47 7.59 13.97
N ARG A 55 -1.38 8.10 12.74
CA ARG A 55 -0.35 9.04 12.31
C ARG A 55 -0.88 10.47 12.44
N PRO A 56 -0.33 11.31 13.34
CA PRO A 56 -0.82 12.67 13.57
C PRO A 56 -0.74 13.58 12.33
N ASP A 57 0.19 13.27 11.43
CA ASP A 57 0.45 13.99 10.18
C ASP A 57 -0.31 13.40 8.98
N SER A 58 -1.21 12.44 9.21
CA SER A 58 -1.98 11.85 8.12
C SER A 58 -3.07 12.79 7.60
N GLU A 59 -3.39 12.62 6.32
CA GLU A 59 -4.52 13.33 5.70
C GLU A 59 -5.83 13.05 6.42
N LEU A 60 -6.10 11.79 6.82
CA LEU A 60 -7.31 11.43 7.58
C LEU A 60 -7.43 12.20 8.90
N VAL A 61 -6.35 12.32 9.68
CA VAL A 61 -6.37 13.09 10.92
C VAL A 61 -6.63 14.57 10.64
N TRP A 62 -6.04 15.11 9.58
CA TRP A 62 -6.25 16.49 9.16
C TRP A 62 -7.69 16.77 8.68
N VAL A 63 -8.30 15.85 7.93
CA VAL A 63 -9.71 15.90 7.51
C VAL A 63 -10.64 15.82 8.73
N ASN A 64 -10.39 14.88 9.64
CA ASN A 64 -11.19 14.72 10.87
C ASN A 64 -11.19 15.99 11.73
N GLY A 65 -10.06 16.72 11.79
CA GLY A 65 -9.95 18.00 12.48
C GLY A 65 -10.75 19.14 11.85
N ARG A 66 -11.26 18.97 10.63
CA ARG A 66 -12.06 19.95 9.87
C ARG A 66 -13.51 19.51 9.68
N SER A 67 -14.02 18.66 10.57
CA SER A 67 -15.40 18.18 10.52
C SER A 67 -16.40 19.33 10.30
N GLY A 68 -17.31 19.15 9.33
CA GLY A 68 -18.28 20.15 8.93
C GLY A 68 -17.79 21.17 7.88
N GLN A 69 -16.55 21.07 7.41
CA GLN A 69 -15.98 21.95 6.38
C GLN A 69 -15.70 21.18 5.09
N TRP A 70 -15.94 21.83 3.94
CA TRP A 70 -15.46 21.33 2.66
C TRP A 70 -13.94 21.30 2.66
N THR A 71 -13.39 20.13 2.33
CA THR A 71 -11.97 19.85 2.47
C THR A 71 -11.48 19.20 1.18
N GLU A 72 -10.49 19.82 0.54
CA GLU A 72 -9.81 19.20 -0.61
C GLU A 72 -8.98 18.01 -0.10
N VAL A 73 -9.08 16.89 -0.82
CA VAL A 73 -8.39 15.63 -0.46
C VAL A 73 -7.68 15.06 -1.67
N SER A 74 -6.68 14.23 -1.42
CA SER A 74 -5.93 13.51 -2.43
C SER A 74 -6.82 12.54 -3.21
N VAL A 75 -6.42 12.24 -4.44
CA VAL A 75 -7.11 11.24 -5.29
C VAL A 75 -7.23 9.89 -4.57
N ARG A 76 -6.18 9.47 -3.86
CA ARG A 76 -6.17 8.22 -3.08
C ARG A 76 -7.24 8.22 -1.99
N PHE A 77 -7.31 9.30 -1.21
CA PHE A 77 -8.31 9.43 -0.15
C PHE A 77 -9.72 9.39 -0.73
N TRP A 78 -9.96 10.16 -1.80
CA TRP A 78 -11.25 10.19 -2.48
C TRP A 78 -11.69 8.82 -3.00
N GLN A 79 -10.78 8.09 -3.65
CA GLN A 79 -11.05 6.75 -4.17
C GLN A 79 -11.45 5.78 -3.06
N VAL A 80 -10.70 5.75 -1.96
CA VAL A 80 -10.99 4.83 -0.84
C VAL A 80 -12.26 5.24 -0.11
N LEU A 81 -12.52 6.54 0.08
CA LEU A 81 -13.75 7.03 0.68
C LEU A 81 -14.98 6.64 -0.15
N THR A 82 -14.91 6.87 -1.47
CA THR A 82 -16.01 6.51 -2.39
C THR A 82 -16.29 5.01 -2.32
N LEU A 83 -15.26 4.18 -2.41
CA LEU A 83 -15.40 2.72 -2.27
C LEU A 83 -16.01 2.31 -0.92
N ALA A 84 -15.63 2.96 0.17
CA ALA A 84 -16.13 2.64 1.50
C ALA A 84 -17.61 3.04 1.71
N LEU A 85 -18.09 4.04 0.98
CA LEU A 85 -19.48 4.49 1.02
C LEU A 85 -20.40 3.67 0.10
N ASP A 86 -19.83 3.00 -0.90
CA ASP A 86 -20.56 2.12 -1.81
C ASP A 86 -20.78 0.69 -1.26
N LEU A 87 -20.28 0.40 -0.05
CA LEU A 87 -20.47 -0.87 0.68
C LEU A 87 -21.82 -0.94 1.41
#